data_AF-A0A2D9H8D6-F1
#
_entry.id   AF-A0A2D9H8D6-F1
#
_cell.length_a   1.000
_cell.length_b   1.000
_cell.length_c   1.000
_cell.angle_alpha   90.00
_cell.angle_beta   90.00
_cell.angle_gamma   90.00
#
_symmetry.space_group_name_H-M   'P 1'
#
loop_
_entity.id
_entity.type
_entity.pdbx_description
1 polymer ?
#
loop_
_entity_poly.entity_id
_entity_poly.type
_entity_poly.pdbx_seq_one_letter_code
_entity_poly.pdbx_strand_id
1 'polypeptide(L)'
;MSSVDDAFEELRLWARRADFAGTLPWGEIEDRILLAPAPPAEDLEAEFGDGGLLRRSLPWLLTAIPASLIGGAPLIGLALAVMDTAYGRGLPSSLDAVVLGVFIMAIVLAAAPLLIWRTTRTRGAVGLATSLGAGVVSGGTAAVIASSSRIGVWEQAMWLAVAAALVGVSAFVVLLVAGEAGPGRGRTARFRASTPEERWRRALRVGVLAELRKRGLVGEGDSSRLLSLPPGSWKDVESRPDGRVVDRQTG
;
A
#
# COMPACT_ATOMS: atom_id res chain seq x y z
N MET A 1 15.03 0.66 31.73
CA MET A 1 15.46 0.48 30.33
C MET A 1 15.27 -0.98 30.02
N SER A 2 14.56 -1.29 28.94
CA SER A 2 14.32 -2.69 28.55
C SER A 2 15.58 -3.25 27.92
N SER A 3 15.79 -4.57 28.04
CA SER A 3 16.91 -5.28 27.39
C SER A 3 16.92 -5.07 25.87
N VAL A 4 15.75 -4.80 25.28
CA VAL A 4 15.55 -4.47 23.87
C VAL A 4 16.16 -3.12 23.51
N ASP A 5 15.90 -2.08 24.31
CA ASP A 5 16.41 -0.72 24.09
C ASP A 5 17.94 -0.67 24.11
N ASP A 6 18.54 -1.42 25.04
CA ASP A 6 20.00 -1.44 25.24
C ASP A 6 20.72 -2.03 24.02
N ALA A 7 20.24 -3.17 23.50
CA ALA A 7 20.79 -3.78 22.28
C ALA A 7 20.61 -2.88 21.05
N PHE A 8 19.48 -2.18 20.97
CA PHE A 8 19.19 -1.25 19.88
C PHE A 8 20.16 -0.06 19.86
N GLU A 9 20.37 0.57 21.03
CA GLU A 9 21.28 1.71 21.11
C GLU A 9 22.76 1.32 21.02
N GLU A 10 23.15 0.15 21.52
CA GLU A 10 24.52 -0.34 21.30
C GLU A 10 24.82 -0.49 19.81
N LEU A 11 23.94 -1.14 19.05
CA LEU A 11 24.11 -1.32 17.61
C LEU A 11 24.09 0.00 16.85
N ARG A 12 23.25 0.97 17.26
CA ARG A 12 23.20 2.30 16.63
C ARG A 12 24.45 3.12 16.94
N LEU A 13 24.95 3.07 18.16
CA LEU A 13 26.21 3.72 18.54
C LEU A 13 27.40 3.11 17.80
N TRP A 14 27.44 1.79 17.65
CA TRP A 14 28.42 1.11 16.83
C TRP A 14 28.32 1.55 15.37
N ALA A 15 27.14 1.47 14.74
CA ALA A 15 26.94 1.85 13.34
C ALA A 15 27.28 3.33 13.07
N ARG A 16 27.15 4.20 14.09
CA ARG A 16 27.55 5.60 14.01
C ARG A 16 29.06 5.79 14.05
N ARG A 17 29.78 5.00 14.83
CA ARG A 17 31.24 5.14 15.09
C ARG A 17 32.11 4.26 14.22
N ALA A 18 31.59 3.16 13.70
CA ALA A 18 32.34 2.21 12.89
C ALA A 18 32.92 2.91 11.66
N ASP A 19 34.23 2.75 11.45
CA ASP A 19 34.90 3.29 10.29
C ASP A 19 34.69 2.33 9.11
N PHE A 20 33.93 2.79 8.12
CA PHE A 20 33.64 2.01 6.92
C PHE A 20 34.42 2.63 5.76
N ALA A 21 35.55 2.03 5.40
CA ALA A 21 36.40 2.52 4.32
C ALA A 21 35.86 2.06 2.95
N GLY A 22 35.21 2.98 2.22
CA GLY A 22 34.78 2.75 0.83
C GLY A 22 33.65 1.73 0.70
N THR A 23 34.00 0.46 0.51
CA THR A 23 33.03 -0.63 0.30
C THR A 23 32.51 -1.14 1.64
N LEU A 24 31.19 -1.09 1.83
CA LEU A 24 30.55 -1.60 3.04
C LEU A 24 30.65 -3.13 3.13
N PRO A 25 31.20 -3.70 4.23
CA PRO A 25 31.25 -5.14 4.42
C PRO A 25 29.89 -5.65 4.90
N TRP A 26 28.92 -5.73 3.98
CA TRP A 26 27.52 -6.06 4.28
C TRP A 26 27.35 -7.36 5.09
N GLY A 27 28.15 -8.38 4.80
CA GLY A 27 28.18 -9.63 5.57
C GLY A 27 28.56 -9.41 7.03
N GLU A 28 29.64 -8.66 7.29
CA GLU A 28 30.09 -8.37 8.66
C GLU A 28 29.10 -7.50 9.42
N ILE A 29 28.45 -6.54 8.74
CA ILE A 29 27.41 -5.70 9.32
C ILE A 29 26.23 -6.58 9.75
N GLU A 30 25.80 -7.50 8.89
CA GLU A 30 24.68 -8.39 9.22
C GLU A 30 25.06 -9.39 10.30
N ASP A 31 26.26 -9.97 10.26
CA ASP A 31 26.78 -10.86 11.29
C ASP A 31 26.80 -10.16 12.65
N ARG A 32 27.21 -8.89 12.70
CA ARG A 32 27.18 -8.09 13.93
C ARG A 32 25.75 -7.89 14.46
N ILE A 33 24.78 -7.68 13.57
CA ILE A 33 23.36 -7.58 13.94
C ILE A 33 22.83 -8.93 14.46
N LEU A 34 23.21 -10.04 13.82
CA LEU A 34 22.77 -11.39 14.19
C LEU A 34 23.42 -11.89 15.48
N LEU A 35 24.60 -11.38 15.84
CA LEU A 35 25.31 -11.66 17.09
C LEU A 35 24.81 -10.83 18.28
N ALA A 36 23.95 -9.83 18.05
CA ALA A 36 23.38 -9.06 19.16
C ALA A 36 22.61 -10.01 20.10
N PRO A 37 22.80 -9.90 21.42
CA PRO A 37 22.14 -10.78 22.38
C PRO A 37 20.63 -10.61 22.25
N ALA A 38 19.93 -11.72 22.01
CA ALA A 38 18.49 -11.72 21.94
C ALA A 38 17.90 -11.39 23.34
N PRO A 39 16.94 -10.45 23.43
CA PRO A 39 16.17 -10.23 24.63
C PRO A 39 15.45 -11.51 25.07
N PRO A 40 15.05 -11.61 26.34
CA PRO A 40 14.15 -12.66 26.81
C PRO A 40 12.91 -12.75 25.92
N ALA A 41 12.40 -13.97 25.72
CA ALA A 41 11.22 -14.21 24.86
C ALA A 41 9.99 -13.39 25.30
N GLU A 42 9.83 -13.18 26.61
CA GLU A 42 8.74 -12.38 27.19
C GLU A 42 8.81 -10.92 26.76
N ASP A 43 10.01 -10.31 26.75
CA ASP A 43 10.23 -8.93 26.29
C ASP A 43 9.95 -8.82 24.78
N LEU A 44 10.41 -9.81 24.00
CA LEU A 44 10.16 -9.87 22.56
C LEU A 44 8.67 -10.00 22.23
N GLU A 45 7.93 -10.82 22.96
CA GLU A 45 6.49 -10.98 22.79
C GLU A 45 5.72 -9.72 23.18
N ALA A 46 6.12 -9.04 24.26
CA ALA A 46 5.47 -7.81 24.71
C ALA A 46 5.59 -6.68 23.65
N GLU A 47 6.76 -6.54 23.03
CA GLU A 47 7.04 -5.43 22.11
C GLU A 47 6.75 -5.78 20.64
N PHE A 48 7.19 -6.96 20.21
CA PHE A 48 7.09 -7.43 18.83
C PHE A 48 6.05 -8.51 18.63
N GLY A 49 5.32 -8.96 19.65
CA GLY A 49 4.26 -9.95 19.50
C GLY A 49 3.18 -9.51 18.51
N ASP A 50 2.34 -10.46 18.08
CA ASP A 50 1.08 -10.14 17.41
C ASP A 50 0.19 -9.46 18.45
N GLY A 51 0.40 -8.14 18.65
CA GLY A 51 -0.56 -7.28 19.33
C GLY A 51 -1.93 -7.65 18.77
N GLY A 52 -2.86 -8.01 19.65
CA GLY A 52 -3.93 -8.96 19.35
C GLY A 52 -4.81 -8.68 18.12
N LEU A 53 -5.84 -9.49 17.90
CA LEU A 53 -6.75 -9.42 16.74
C LEU A 53 -7.07 -7.98 16.27
N LEU A 54 -7.25 -7.04 17.20
CA LEU A 54 -7.44 -5.62 16.94
C LEU A 54 -6.28 -4.96 16.15
N ARG A 55 -5.01 -5.09 16.55
CA ARG A 55 -3.87 -4.42 15.87
C ARG A 55 -3.61 -5.04 14.49
N ARG A 56 -3.86 -6.34 14.34
CA ARG A 56 -3.78 -7.06 13.06
C ARG A 56 -4.91 -6.68 12.09
N SER A 57 -6.11 -6.45 12.62
CA SER A 57 -7.27 -6.03 11.83
C SER A 57 -7.34 -4.52 11.60
N LEU A 58 -6.69 -3.69 12.42
CA LEU A 58 -6.70 -2.24 12.32
C LEU A 58 -6.31 -1.69 10.93
N PRO A 59 -5.21 -2.11 10.27
CA PRO A 59 -4.91 -1.64 8.92
C PRO A 59 -5.95 -2.13 7.89
N TRP A 60 -6.54 -3.31 8.10
CA TRP A 60 -7.66 -3.80 7.29
C TRP A 60 -8.91 -2.96 7.51
N LEU A 61 -9.25 -2.58 8.74
CA LEU A 61 -10.40 -1.72 9.06
C LEU A 61 -10.18 -0.30 8.54
N LEU A 62 -9.00 0.27 8.74
CA LEU A 62 -8.62 1.60 8.26
C LEU A 62 -8.57 1.69 6.73
N THR A 63 -8.35 0.57 6.02
CA THR A 63 -8.43 0.53 4.55
C THR A 63 -9.81 0.12 4.06
N ALA A 64 -10.51 -0.76 4.78
CA ALA A 64 -11.84 -1.26 4.42
C ALA A 64 -12.93 -0.20 4.59
N ILE A 65 -12.83 0.70 5.59
CA ILE A 65 -13.81 1.79 5.78
C ILE A 65 -13.77 2.79 4.61
N PRO A 66 -12.61 3.36 4.21
CA PRO A 66 -12.54 4.16 3.00
C PRO A 66 -12.84 3.30 1.78
N ALA A 67 -12.34 2.07 1.64
CA ALA A 67 -12.68 1.23 0.47
C ALA A 67 -14.18 0.93 0.34
N SER A 68 -14.91 0.77 1.46
CA SER A 68 -16.35 0.55 1.48
C SER A 68 -17.14 1.83 1.24
N LEU A 69 -16.68 2.98 1.73
CA LEU A 69 -17.25 4.29 1.38
C LEU A 69 -17.01 4.63 -0.09
N ILE A 70 -15.82 4.29 -0.60
CA ILE A 70 -15.38 4.53 -1.98
C ILE A 70 -16.10 3.62 -2.97
N GLY A 71 -16.23 2.33 -2.65
CA GLY A 71 -17.02 1.38 -3.45
C GLY A 71 -18.52 1.51 -3.23
N GLY A 72 -18.96 2.03 -2.08
CA GLY A 72 -20.35 2.19 -1.70
C GLY A 72 -21.02 3.39 -2.35
N ALA A 73 -20.32 4.50 -2.59
CA ALA A 73 -20.88 5.68 -3.26
C ALA A 73 -21.50 5.37 -4.64
N PRO A 74 -20.83 4.62 -5.54
CA PRO A 74 -21.44 4.15 -6.78
C PRO A 74 -22.67 3.26 -6.56
N LEU A 75 -22.65 2.39 -5.54
CA LEU A 75 -23.77 1.51 -5.21
C LEU A 75 -24.97 2.27 -4.63
N ILE A 76 -24.73 3.34 -3.86
CA ILE A 76 -25.76 4.25 -3.38
C ILE A 76 -26.39 4.99 -4.55
N GLY A 77 -25.59 5.50 -5.49
CA GLY A 77 -26.07 6.10 -6.73
C GLY A 77 -26.92 5.14 -7.56
N LEU A 78 -26.47 3.89 -7.70
CA LEU A 78 -27.24 2.83 -8.37
C LEU A 78 -28.55 2.52 -7.65
N ALA A 79 -28.51 2.36 -6.32
CA ALA A 79 -29.70 2.09 -5.51
C ALA A 79 -30.73 3.21 -5.62
N LEU A 80 -30.30 4.48 -5.60
CA LEU A 80 -31.18 5.63 -5.79
C LEU A 80 -31.78 5.66 -7.20
N ALA A 81 -31.00 5.37 -8.24
CA ALA A 81 -31.50 5.28 -9.61
C ALA A 81 -32.50 4.13 -9.79
N VAL A 82 -32.21 2.95 -9.22
CA VAL A 82 -33.13 1.80 -9.24
C VAL A 82 -34.38 2.10 -8.43
N MET A 83 -34.28 2.73 -7.26
CA MET A 83 -35.45 3.08 -6.46
C MET A 83 -36.35 4.10 -7.18
N ASP A 84 -35.77 5.10 -7.84
CA ASP A 84 -36.53 6.10 -8.60
C ASP A 84 -37.22 5.48 -9.83
N THR A 85 -36.51 4.62 -10.57
CA THR A 85 -37.03 3.97 -11.79
C THR A 85 -38.01 2.83 -11.52
N ALA A 86 -37.73 1.96 -10.54
CA ALA A 86 -38.55 0.79 -10.25
C ALA A 86 -39.80 1.11 -9.43
N TYR A 87 -39.75 2.11 -8.53
CA TYR A 87 -40.89 2.48 -7.69
C TYR A 87 -41.66 3.70 -8.19
N GLY A 88 -41.16 4.40 -9.22
CA GLY A 88 -41.81 5.58 -9.82
C GLY A 88 -42.00 6.76 -8.85
N ARG A 89 -41.49 6.65 -7.62
CA ARG A 89 -41.52 7.71 -6.60
C ARG A 89 -40.40 8.67 -6.94
N GLY A 90 -40.75 9.78 -7.59
CA GLY A 90 -39.78 10.86 -7.81
C GLY A 90 -39.04 11.19 -6.53
N LEU A 91 -37.71 11.10 -6.57
CA LEU A 91 -36.89 11.58 -5.47
C LEU A 91 -37.26 13.04 -5.15
N PRO A 92 -37.30 13.44 -3.88
CA PRO A 92 -37.44 14.84 -3.51
C PRO A 92 -36.34 15.66 -4.19
N SER A 93 -36.68 16.83 -4.73
CA SER A 93 -35.71 17.74 -5.37
C SER A 93 -34.56 18.17 -4.45
N SER A 94 -34.72 18.03 -3.14
CA SER A 94 -33.65 18.25 -2.15
C SER A 94 -32.53 17.19 -2.24
N LEU A 95 -32.76 16.04 -2.87
CA LEU A 95 -31.75 14.99 -3.06
C LEU A 95 -31.00 15.10 -4.39
N ASP A 96 -31.44 15.96 -5.32
CA ASP A 96 -30.81 16.15 -6.62
C ASP A 96 -29.32 16.53 -6.50
N ALA A 97 -29.02 17.47 -5.60
CA ALA A 97 -27.64 17.87 -5.30
C ALA A 97 -26.80 16.74 -4.69
N VAL A 98 -27.43 15.87 -3.89
CA VAL A 98 -26.77 14.71 -3.25
C VAL A 98 -26.42 13.68 -4.32
N VAL A 99 -27.33 13.39 -5.23
CA VAL A 99 -27.10 12.46 -6.35
C VAL A 99 -25.95 12.94 -7.23
N LEU A 100 -25.95 14.21 -7.63
CA LEU A 100 -24.85 14.78 -8.42
C LEU A 100 -23.52 14.74 -7.67
N GLY A 101 -23.51 15.10 -6.38
CA GLY A 101 -22.31 15.05 -5.54
C GLY A 101 -21.71 13.64 -5.42
N VAL A 102 -22.55 12.61 -5.34
CA VAL A 102 -22.12 11.20 -5.29
C VAL A 102 -21.41 10.79 -6.58
N PHE A 103 -21.90 11.18 -7.76
CA PHE A 103 -21.22 10.87 -9.02
C PHE A 103 -19.94 11.67 -9.22
N ILE A 104 -19.88 12.93 -8.80
CA ILE A 104 -18.64 13.71 -8.81
C ILE A 104 -17.59 13.03 -7.93
N MET A 105 -17.98 12.60 -6.73
CA MET A 105 -17.11 11.82 -5.85
C MET A 105 -16.66 10.51 -6.50
N ALA A 106 -17.55 9.80 -7.20
CA ALA A 106 -17.19 8.58 -7.93
C ALA A 106 -16.11 8.81 -9.00
N ILE A 107 -16.15 9.94 -9.72
CA ILE A 107 -15.11 10.32 -10.70
C ILE A 107 -13.76 10.55 -10.01
N VAL A 108 -13.74 11.35 -8.93
CA VAL A 108 -12.52 11.64 -8.16
C VAL A 108 -11.90 10.34 -7.63
N LEU A 109 -12.76 9.44 -7.15
CA LEU A 109 -12.36 8.15 -6.61
C LEU A 109 -11.87 7.18 -7.68
N ALA A 110 -12.45 7.18 -8.88
CA ALA A 110 -11.96 6.41 -10.01
C ALA A 110 -10.60 6.93 -10.53
N ALA A 111 -10.32 8.23 -10.36
CA ALA A 111 -9.04 8.84 -10.73
C ALA A 111 -7.93 8.66 -9.67
N ALA A 112 -8.27 8.47 -8.40
CA ALA A 112 -7.30 8.33 -7.32
C ALA A 112 -6.29 7.15 -7.52
N PRO A 113 -6.70 5.95 -7.97
CA PRO A 113 -5.78 4.87 -8.31
C PRO A 113 -4.75 5.26 -9.37
N LEU A 114 -5.12 6.09 -10.36
CA LEU A 114 -4.21 6.58 -11.39
C LEU A 114 -3.17 7.54 -10.80
N LEU A 115 -3.56 8.40 -9.86
CA LEU A 115 -2.63 9.30 -9.17
C LEU A 115 -1.61 8.53 -8.32
N ILE A 116 -2.08 7.51 -7.58
CA ILE A 116 -1.21 6.62 -6.79
C ILE A 116 -0.30 5.78 -7.70
N TRP A 117 -0.81 5.32 -8.83
CA TRP A 117 0.01 4.63 -9.82
C TRP A 117 1.04 5.54 -10.46
N ARG A 118 0.72 6.81 -10.71
CA ARG A 118 1.70 7.76 -11.28
C ARG A 118 2.92 7.95 -10.38
N THR A 119 2.75 7.89 -9.06
CA THR A 119 3.83 8.05 -8.09
C THR A 119 4.57 6.74 -7.80
N THR A 120 3.86 5.61 -7.74
CA THR A 120 4.46 4.32 -7.37
C THR A 120 4.86 3.45 -8.56
N ARG A 121 4.27 3.68 -9.74
CA ARG A 121 4.36 2.85 -10.97
C ARG A 121 3.96 1.37 -10.82
N THR A 122 3.45 0.98 -9.67
CA THR A 122 3.07 -0.41 -9.36
C THR A 122 1.59 -0.68 -9.58
N ARG A 123 1.24 -1.87 -10.11
CA ARG A 123 -0.16 -2.36 -10.12
C ARG A 123 -0.52 -3.05 -8.80
N GLY A 124 -1.63 -2.65 -8.20
CA GLY A 124 -2.19 -3.27 -6.99
C GLY A 124 -3.55 -3.91 -7.28
N ALA A 125 -3.81 -5.10 -6.73
CA ALA A 125 -5.11 -5.79 -6.87
C ALA A 125 -6.28 -4.93 -6.39
N VAL A 126 -6.07 -4.13 -5.33
CA VAL A 126 -7.07 -3.18 -4.82
C VAL A 126 -7.36 -2.09 -5.84
N GLY A 127 -6.34 -1.49 -6.46
CA GLY A 127 -6.51 -0.45 -7.48
C GLY A 127 -7.22 -0.95 -8.74
N LEU A 128 -6.96 -2.20 -9.15
CA LEU A 128 -7.68 -2.85 -10.25
C LEU A 128 -9.14 -3.12 -9.88
N ALA A 129 -9.40 -3.68 -8.69
CA ALA A 129 -10.76 -3.98 -8.24
C ALA A 129 -11.61 -2.70 -8.07
N THR A 130 -11.04 -1.62 -7.52
CA THR A 130 -11.76 -0.35 -7.37
C THR A 130 -12.03 0.33 -8.71
N SER A 131 -11.07 0.35 -9.64
CA SER A 131 -11.24 0.96 -10.96
C SER A 131 -12.28 0.20 -11.80
N LEU A 132 -12.23 -1.13 -11.78
CA LEU A 132 -13.21 -1.98 -12.46
C LEU A 132 -14.60 -1.86 -11.82
N GLY A 133 -14.68 -1.91 -10.49
CA GLY A 133 -15.93 -1.78 -9.75
C GLY A 133 -16.61 -0.43 -10.00
N ALA A 134 -15.85 0.67 -9.94
CA ALA A 134 -16.35 2.01 -10.26
C ALA A 134 -16.84 2.07 -11.71
N GLY A 135 -16.07 1.53 -12.67
CA GLY A 135 -16.44 1.47 -14.08
C GLY A 135 -17.77 0.75 -14.31
N VAL A 136 -17.90 -0.47 -13.79
CA VAL A 136 -19.09 -1.32 -13.96
C VAL A 136 -20.31 -0.72 -13.27
N VAL A 137 -20.18 -0.27 -12.01
CA VAL A 137 -21.31 0.25 -11.25
C VAL A 137 -21.81 1.57 -11.85
N SER A 138 -20.91 2.50 -12.20
CA SER A 138 -21.31 3.75 -12.84
C SER A 138 -21.93 3.52 -14.22
N GLY A 139 -21.43 2.56 -15.01
CA GLY A 139 -22.04 2.17 -16.29
C GLY A 139 -23.44 1.56 -16.11
N GLY A 140 -23.61 0.69 -15.11
CA GLY A 140 -24.91 0.13 -14.73
C GLY A 140 -25.91 1.22 -14.32
N THR A 141 -25.47 2.20 -13.54
CA THR A 141 -26.33 3.32 -13.15
C THR A 141 -26.72 4.19 -14.35
N ALA A 142 -25.79 4.46 -15.27
CA ALA A 142 -26.10 5.18 -16.51
C ALA A 142 -27.14 4.43 -17.35
N ALA A 143 -27.05 3.11 -17.46
CA ALA A 143 -28.02 2.29 -18.20
C ALA A 143 -29.42 2.33 -17.56
N VAL A 144 -29.49 2.28 -16.22
CA VAL A 144 -30.75 2.42 -15.48
C VAL A 144 -31.37 3.79 -15.71
N ILE A 145 -30.58 4.87 -15.63
CA ILE A 145 -31.09 6.23 -15.88
C ILE A 145 -31.52 6.40 -17.34
N ALA A 146 -30.76 5.88 -18.30
CA ALA A 146 -31.09 5.96 -19.73
C ALA A 146 -32.39 5.21 -20.11
N SER A 147 -32.78 4.20 -19.32
CA SER A 147 -34.06 3.50 -19.48
C SER A 147 -35.28 4.29 -18.94
N SER A 148 -35.04 5.42 -18.26
CA SER A 148 -36.05 6.31 -17.71
C SER A 148 -36.44 7.41 -18.70
N SER A 149 -37.72 7.78 -18.77
CA SER A 149 -38.21 8.87 -19.62
C SER A 149 -38.11 10.26 -18.97
N ARG A 150 -37.28 10.41 -17.94
CA ARG A 150 -37.18 11.65 -17.14
C ARG A 150 -36.12 12.59 -17.67
N ILE A 151 -36.46 13.88 -17.74
CA ILE A 151 -35.64 14.96 -18.29
C ILE A 151 -35.20 15.90 -17.15
N GLY A 152 -34.01 16.49 -17.22
CA GLY A 152 -33.49 17.44 -16.22
C GLY A 152 -32.25 16.94 -15.47
N VAL A 153 -32.28 16.95 -14.13
CA VAL A 153 -31.12 16.55 -13.28
C VAL A 153 -30.66 15.12 -13.57
N TRP A 154 -31.59 14.22 -13.93
CA TRP A 154 -31.27 12.83 -14.29
C TRP A 154 -30.43 12.71 -15.56
N GLU A 155 -30.63 13.61 -16.53
CA GLU A 155 -29.80 13.66 -17.73
C GLU A 155 -28.35 14.06 -17.38
N GLN A 156 -28.18 15.01 -16.46
CA GLN A 156 -26.87 15.41 -15.96
C GLN A 156 -26.20 14.29 -15.15
N ALA A 157 -26.96 13.62 -14.28
CA ALA A 157 -26.50 12.45 -13.52
C ALA A 157 -26.09 11.29 -14.44
N MET A 158 -26.83 11.06 -15.54
CA MET A 158 -26.48 10.07 -16.56
C MET A 158 -25.12 10.40 -17.19
N TRP A 159 -24.91 11.64 -17.63
CA TRP A 159 -23.62 12.05 -18.22
C TRP A 159 -22.46 11.94 -17.23
N LEU A 160 -22.68 12.28 -15.96
CA LEU A 160 -21.67 12.11 -14.91
C LEU A 160 -21.39 10.62 -14.63
N ALA A 161 -22.42 9.76 -14.65
CA ALA A 161 -22.25 8.32 -14.51
C ALA A 161 -21.47 7.72 -15.69
N VAL A 162 -21.73 8.17 -16.92
CA VAL A 162 -20.95 7.79 -18.11
C VAL A 162 -19.50 8.25 -17.99
N ALA A 163 -19.27 9.50 -17.58
CA ALA A 163 -17.92 10.03 -17.37
C ALA A 163 -17.17 9.22 -16.30
N ALA A 164 -17.81 8.91 -15.16
CA ALA A 164 -17.23 8.06 -14.13
C ALA A 164 -16.90 6.65 -14.65
N ALA A 165 -17.78 6.07 -15.46
CA ALA A 165 -17.56 4.76 -16.07
C ALA A 165 -16.33 4.77 -17.00
N LEU A 166 -16.23 5.78 -17.88
CA LEU A 166 -15.09 5.95 -18.78
C LEU A 166 -13.78 6.16 -18.02
N VAL A 167 -13.79 6.97 -16.97
CA VAL A 167 -12.61 7.19 -16.12
C VAL A 167 -12.21 5.88 -15.42
N GLY A 168 -13.16 5.15 -14.84
CA GLY A 168 -12.90 3.87 -14.17
C GLY A 168 -12.34 2.79 -15.10
N VAL A 169 -12.93 2.63 -16.29
CA VAL A 169 -12.46 1.68 -17.31
C VAL A 169 -11.08 2.10 -17.84
N SER A 170 -10.88 3.38 -18.13
CA SER A 170 -9.59 3.88 -18.61
C SER A 170 -8.50 3.69 -17.54
N ALA A 171 -8.81 3.98 -16.28
CA ALA A 171 -7.93 3.72 -15.15
C ALA A 171 -7.57 2.25 -15.03
N PHE A 172 -8.55 1.37 -15.14
CA PHE A 172 -8.36 -0.08 -15.13
C PHE A 172 -7.42 -0.53 -16.26
N VAL A 173 -7.66 -0.09 -17.51
CA VAL A 173 -6.82 -0.44 -18.66
C VAL A 173 -5.40 0.07 -18.48
N VAL A 174 -5.21 1.31 -18.03
CA VAL A 174 -3.88 1.88 -17.77
C VAL A 174 -3.16 1.08 -16.68
N LEU A 175 -3.83 0.75 -15.57
CA LEU A 175 -3.25 -0.07 -14.51
C LEU A 175 -2.92 -1.50 -14.98
N LEU A 176 -3.70 -2.05 -15.90
CA LEU A 176 -3.51 -3.39 -16.45
C LEU A 176 -2.31 -3.45 -17.41
N VAL A 177 -2.21 -2.47 -18.32
CA VAL A 177 -1.25 -2.45 -19.42
C VAL A 177 0.07 -1.78 -19.03
N ALA A 178 0.00 -0.63 -18.34
CA ALA A 178 1.17 0.18 -17.99
C ALA A 178 1.66 -0.03 -16.55
N GLY A 179 0.91 -0.79 -15.73
CA GLY A 179 1.32 -1.14 -14.40
C GLY A 179 2.34 -2.27 -14.40
N GLU A 180 3.55 -2.00 -13.92
CA GLU A 180 4.49 -3.07 -13.59
C GLU A 180 3.88 -3.89 -12.44
N ALA A 181 4.03 -5.21 -12.50
CA ALA A 181 3.70 -6.08 -11.37
C ALA A 181 4.44 -5.53 -10.15
N GLY A 182 3.71 -4.95 -9.19
CA GLY A 182 4.33 -4.40 -7.99
C GLY A 182 5.28 -5.44 -7.38
N PRO A 183 6.43 -5.00 -6.82
CA PRO A 183 7.58 -5.82 -6.49
C PRO A 183 7.09 -7.15 -5.96
N GLY A 184 7.40 -8.19 -6.76
CA GLY A 184 6.82 -9.51 -6.73
C GLY A 184 6.38 -9.83 -5.33
N ARG A 185 5.07 -9.72 -5.10
CA ARG A 185 4.48 -10.07 -3.83
C ARG A 185 4.55 -11.61 -3.81
N GLY A 186 5.75 -12.17 -3.60
CA GLY A 186 6.10 -13.59 -3.74
C GLY A 186 4.95 -14.45 -3.24
N ARG A 187 4.35 -15.19 -4.16
CA ARG A 187 2.98 -15.71 -4.05
C ARG A 187 2.85 -16.89 -3.08
N THR A 188 3.90 -17.16 -2.29
CA THR A 188 3.94 -18.31 -1.36
C THR A 188 4.74 -18.08 -0.08
N ALA A 189 5.45 -16.96 0.09
CA ALA A 189 6.17 -16.68 1.35
C ALA A 189 5.30 -15.95 2.40
N ARG A 190 4.09 -15.50 2.02
CA ARG A 190 3.36 -14.44 2.72
C ARG A 190 2.25 -14.93 3.65
N PHE A 191 2.48 -16.01 4.40
CA PHE A 191 1.67 -16.34 5.59
C PHE A 191 2.45 -17.13 6.65
N ARG A 192 3.80 -17.12 6.63
CA ARG A 192 4.52 -17.49 7.85
C ARG A 192 4.39 -16.30 8.80
N ALA A 193 3.71 -16.51 9.93
CA ALA A 193 3.70 -15.53 11.00
C ALA A 193 5.18 -15.26 11.35
N SER A 194 5.64 -14.03 11.11
CA SER A 194 7.00 -13.66 11.46
C SER A 194 7.13 -13.79 12.97
N THR A 195 8.08 -14.58 13.43
CA THR A 195 8.29 -14.75 14.87
C THR A 195 8.63 -13.39 15.51
N PRO A 196 8.35 -13.19 16.81
CA PRO A 196 8.78 -11.97 17.51
C PRO A 196 10.28 -11.70 17.33
N GLU A 197 11.08 -12.77 17.34
CA GLU A 197 12.52 -12.71 17.08
C GLU A 197 12.86 -12.22 15.66
N GLU A 198 12.20 -12.73 14.62
CA GLU A 198 12.39 -12.24 13.24
C GLU A 198 12.03 -10.76 13.10
N ARG A 199 10.98 -10.30 13.80
CA ARG A 199 10.57 -8.89 13.83
C ARG A 199 11.60 -8.02 14.54
N TRP A 200 12.12 -8.49 15.66
CA TRP A 200 13.20 -7.80 16.40
C TRP A 200 14.47 -7.69 15.56
N ARG A 201 14.94 -8.79 14.94
CA ARG A 201 16.10 -8.77 14.02
C ARG A 201 15.87 -7.81 12.85
N ARG A 202 14.64 -7.75 12.32
CA ARG A 202 14.30 -6.78 11.28
C ARG A 202 14.36 -5.35 11.78
N ALA A 203 13.90 -5.07 13.00
CA ALA A 203 13.98 -3.75 13.62
C ALA A 203 15.45 -3.32 13.78
N LEU A 204 16.34 -4.20 14.22
CA LEU A 204 17.78 -3.93 14.29
C LEU A 204 18.38 -3.57 12.93
N ARG A 205 18.06 -4.34 11.87
CA ARG A 205 18.50 -4.03 10.50
C ARG A 205 18.02 -2.65 10.05
N VAL A 206 16.79 -2.27 10.37
CA VAL A 206 16.25 -0.93 10.08
C VAL A 206 17.03 0.14 10.84
N GLY A 207 17.29 -0.06 12.14
CA GLY A 207 18.04 0.88 12.97
C GLY A 207 19.45 1.15 12.45
N VAL A 208 20.18 0.08 12.11
CA VAL A 208 21.54 0.18 11.55
C VAL A 208 21.52 0.87 10.18
N LEU A 209 20.64 0.46 9.26
CA LEU A 209 20.54 1.11 7.94
C LEU A 209 20.14 2.58 8.03
N ALA A 210 19.31 2.95 9.01
CA ALA A 210 18.95 4.35 9.24
C ALA A 210 20.16 5.20 9.65
N GLU A 211 21.06 4.68 10.50
CA GLU A 211 22.29 5.39 10.86
C GLU A 211 23.31 5.42 9.71
N LEU A 212 23.47 4.32 8.95
CA LEU A 212 24.33 4.30 7.75
C LEU A 212 23.83 5.30 6.67
N ARG A 213 22.52 5.41 6.50
CA ARG A 213 21.89 6.39 5.61
C ARG A 213 22.14 7.83 6.08
N LYS A 214 22.04 8.11 7.39
CA LYS A 214 22.37 9.44 7.95
C LYS A 214 23.83 9.83 7.68
N ARG A 215 24.74 8.85 7.61
CA ARG A 215 26.15 9.05 7.26
C ARG A 215 26.39 9.20 5.74
N GLY A 216 25.35 9.08 4.92
CA GLY A 216 25.47 9.13 3.46
C GLY A 216 26.14 7.90 2.84
N LEU A 217 26.27 6.79 3.58
CA LEU A 217 26.93 5.57 3.11
C LEU A 217 25.99 4.68 2.27
N VAL A 218 24.68 4.91 2.36
CA VAL A 218 23.64 4.06 1.76
C VAL A 218 22.50 4.93 1.23
N GLY A 219 22.08 4.68 -0.02
CA GLY A 219 20.93 5.34 -0.63
C GLY A 219 19.58 4.83 -0.09
N GLU A 220 18.52 5.62 -0.27
CA GLU A 220 17.17 5.24 0.19
C GLU A 220 16.63 4.00 -0.55
N GLY A 221 16.87 3.90 -1.86
CA GLY A 221 16.50 2.72 -2.65
C GLY A 221 17.24 1.45 -2.22
N ASP A 222 18.52 1.57 -1.90
CA ASP A 222 19.37 0.45 -1.47
C ASP A 222 18.96 -0.08 -0.09
N SER A 223 18.60 0.81 0.83
CA SER A 223 18.10 0.42 2.15
C SER A 223 16.83 -0.44 2.05
N SER A 224 15.92 -0.09 1.14
CA SER A 224 14.68 -0.85 0.90
C SER A 224 14.97 -2.22 0.28
N ARG A 225 15.94 -2.29 -0.64
CA ARG A 225 16.41 -3.55 -1.23
C ARG A 225 17.00 -4.47 -0.16
N LEU A 226 17.93 -3.98 0.65
CA LEU A 226 18.58 -4.76 1.72
C LEU A 226 17.58 -5.29 2.76
N LEU A 227 16.56 -4.51 3.12
CA LEU A 227 15.49 -4.92 4.03
C LEU A 227 14.54 -5.98 3.45
N SER A 228 14.54 -6.17 2.13
CA SER A 228 13.76 -7.20 1.46
C SER A 228 14.46 -8.57 1.42
N LEU A 229 15.78 -8.58 1.62
CA LEU A 229 16.59 -9.79 1.58
C LEU A 229 16.43 -10.63 2.87
N PRO A 230 16.48 -11.97 2.79
CA PRO A 230 16.47 -12.85 3.96
C PRO A 230 17.57 -12.49 4.97
N PRO A 231 17.37 -12.69 6.29
CA PRO A 231 18.45 -12.58 7.26
C PRO A 231 19.61 -13.53 6.90
N GLY A 232 20.84 -13.03 6.94
CA GLY A 232 22.07 -13.77 6.64
C GLY A 232 22.50 -13.75 5.16
N SER A 233 21.82 -12.99 4.31
CA SER A 233 22.10 -12.90 2.86
C SER A 233 22.76 -11.58 2.43
N TRP A 234 23.01 -10.65 3.35
CA TRP A 234 23.73 -9.40 3.03
C TRP A 234 25.17 -9.67 2.57
N LYS A 235 25.76 -10.80 2.97
CA LYS A 235 27.07 -11.25 2.47
C LYS A 235 27.12 -11.47 0.95
N ASP A 236 25.97 -11.70 0.32
CA ASP A 236 25.85 -11.95 -1.13
C ASP A 236 25.75 -10.64 -1.93
N VAL A 237 25.82 -9.51 -1.23
CA VAL A 237 25.63 -8.17 -1.76
C VAL A 237 26.92 -7.37 -1.59
N GLU A 238 27.22 -6.54 -2.58
CA GLU A 238 28.41 -5.71 -2.60
C GLU A 238 28.04 -4.24 -2.76
N SER A 239 28.74 -3.38 -2.02
CA SER A 239 28.67 -1.93 -2.20
C SER A 239 29.68 -1.49 -3.23
N ARG A 240 29.23 -0.71 -4.21
CA ARG A 240 30.11 0.03 -5.10
C ARG A 240 30.69 1.27 -4.40
N PRO A 241 31.81 1.83 -4.91
CA PRO A 241 32.39 3.06 -4.39
C PRO A 241 31.45 4.27 -4.43
N ASP A 242 30.41 4.23 -5.27
CA ASP A 242 29.35 5.25 -5.38
C ASP A 242 28.21 5.05 -4.36
N GLY A 243 28.34 4.07 -3.45
CA GLY A 243 27.34 3.73 -2.43
C GLY A 243 26.19 2.85 -2.91
N ARG A 244 26.14 2.48 -4.19
CA ARG A 244 25.08 1.61 -4.74
C ARG A 244 25.29 0.16 -4.34
N VAL A 245 24.19 -0.55 -4.17
CA VAL A 245 24.17 -1.93 -3.71
C VAL A 245 23.85 -2.87 -4.89
N VAL A 246 24.75 -3.80 -5.19
CA VAL A 246 24.65 -4.76 -6.31
C VAL A 246 24.80 -6.20 -5.81
N ASP A 247 24.11 -7.14 -6.45
CA ASP A 247 24.24 -8.56 -6.10
C ASP A 247 25.55 -9.09 -6.67
N ARG A 248 26.37 -9.73 -5.83
CA ARG A 248 27.68 -10.25 -6.20
C ARG A 248 27.63 -11.27 -7.35
N GLN A 249 26.50 -11.94 -7.55
CA GLN A 249 26.32 -12.96 -8.59
C GLN A 249 25.96 -12.40 -9.98
N THR A 250 25.66 -11.11 -10.10
CA THR A 250 25.23 -10.48 -11.37
C THR A 250 26.26 -9.49 -11.94
N GLY A 251 27.46 -9.45 -11.35
CA GLY A 251 28.59 -8.62 -11.77
C GLY A 251 29.59 -9.37 -12.64
#